data_AF-A0A3A4RB78-F1
#
_entry.id   AF-A0A3A4RB78-F1
#
_cell.length_a   1.000
_cell.length_b   1.000
_cell.length_c   1.000
_cell.angle_alpha   90.00
_cell.angle_beta   90.00
_cell.angle_gamma   90.00
#
_symmetry.space_group_name_H-M   'P 1'
#
loop_
_entity.id
_entity.type
_entity.pdbx_description
1 polymer ?
#
loop_
_entity_poly.entity_id
_entity_poly.type
_entity_poly.pdbx_seq_one_letter_code
_entity_poly.pdbx_strand_id
1 'polypeptide(L)'
;MTPLIYNIIIAILSIVYVFAVVGIMDFLVKRKNFPQDISRKIVHIAAGSWLLIWLLFDDSHWSRYLNIAPAFIWTVLLLLKGFTASSDDEAVKTMTRTGDRRELLKGPLYFTLVMCLMGTVFYKTPLALTAMGILGWGDGLAPVFGKRFGKHKYYILSEKSIEGSLAFLIFGFFGALIFNLFFYESIDIGFILGLAILATFIEAVSPKDFDNLLIPLSIILAYLLYY
;
A
#
# COMPACT_ATOMS: atom_id res chain seq x y z
N MET A 1 7.45 26.69 -16.74
CA MET A 1 6.32 26.49 -15.82
C MET A 1 6.87 26.57 -14.40
N THR A 2 6.17 27.20 -13.45
CA THR A 2 6.67 27.29 -12.06
C THR A 2 6.61 25.93 -11.36
N PRO A 3 7.48 25.64 -10.37
CA PRO A 3 7.43 24.41 -9.59
C PRO A 3 6.07 24.14 -8.94
N LEU A 4 5.36 25.20 -8.54
CA LEU A 4 4.01 25.10 -7.99
C LEU A 4 3.00 24.56 -9.02
N ILE A 5 2.93 25.17 -10.21
CA ILE A 5 1.98 24.75 -11.24
C ILE A 5 2.31 23.33 -11.72
N TYR A 6 3.60 23.01 -11.88
CA TYR A 6 4.04 21.67 -12.25
C TYR A 6 3.56 20.63 -11.23
N ASN A 7 3.86 20.84 -9.94
CA ASN A 7 3.45 19.91 -8.88
C ASN A 7 1.92 19.79 -8.74
N ILE A 8 1.16 20.86 -9.00
CA ILE A 8 -0.31 20.79 -9.05
C ILE A 8 -0.78 19.87 -10.18
N ILE A 9 -0.19 19.98 -11.38
CA ILE A 9 -0.54 19.11 -12.51
C ILE A 9 -0.22 17.66 -12.16
N ILE A 10 0.96 17.39 -11.61
CA ILE A 10 1.34 16.04 -11.20
C ILE A 10 0.37 15.51 -10.15
N ALA A 11 -0.03 16.32 -9.16
CA ALA A 11 -1.02 15.97 -8.13
C ALA A 11 -2.45 15.73 -8.68
N ILE A 12 -2.85 16.42 -9.74
CA ILE A 12 -4.13 16.16 -10.42
C ILE A 12 -4.08 14.84 -11.19
N LEU A 13 -3.05 14.62 -12.02
CA LEU A 13 -2.86 13.37 -12.77
C LEU A 13 -2.81 12.15 -11.85
N SER A 14 -2.10 12.36 -10.76
CA SER A 14 -2.09 11.56 -9.57
C SER A 14 -3.53 11.19 -9.12
N ILE A 15 -4.34 12.17 -8.71
CA ILE A 15 -5.71 11.90 -8.23
C ILE A 15 -6.50 11.14 -9.31
N VAL A 16 -6.41 11.54 -10.57
CA VAL A 16 -7.07 10.88 -11.70
C VAL A 16 -6.67 9.40 -11.79
N TYR A 17 -5.38 9.07 -11.66
CA TYR A 17 -4.91 7.69 -11.69
C TYR A 17 -5.56 6.84 -10.60
N VAL A 18 -5.54 7.29 -9.33
CA VAL A 18 -6.07 6.48 -8.23
C VAL A 18 -7.57 6.29 -8.38
N PHE A 19 -8.31 7.35 -8.70
CA PHE A 19 -9.76 7.26 -8.92
C PHE A 19 -10.10 6.41 -10.15
N ALA A 20 -9.32 6.49 -11.23
CA ALA A 20 -9.51 5.64 -12.40
C ALA A 20 -9.33 4.16 -12.06
N VAL A 21 -8.32 3.80 -11.27
CA VAL A 21 -8.13 2.40 -10.83
C VAL A 21 -9.35 1.90 -10.07
N VAL A 22 -9.86 2.66 -9.09
CA VAL A 22 -11.03 2.24 -8.31
C VAL A 22 -12.28 2.18 -9.19
N GLY A 23 -12.51 3.16 -10.05
CA GLY A 23 -13.67 3.19 -10.96
C GLY A 23 -13.65 2.06 -11.99
N ILE A 24 -12.48 1.73 -12.55
CA ILE A 24 -12.31 0.57 -13.45
C ILE A 24 -12.61 -0.72 -12.68
N MET A 25 -12.09 -0.87 -11.47
CA MET A 25 -12.35 -2.04 -10.64
C MET A 25 -13.82 -2.18 -10.25
N ASP A 26 -14.51 -1.10 -9.90
CA ASP A 26 -15.95 -1.11 -9.62
C ASP A 26 -16.77 -1.51 -10.84
N PHE A 27 -16.43 -0.96 -12.02
CA PHE A 27 -17.05 -1.35 -13.27
C PHE A 27 -16.89 -2.86 -13.52
N LEU A 28 -15.69 -3.41 -13.36
CA LEU A 28 -15.43 -4.84 -13.57
C LEU A 28 -16.17 -5.70 -12.55
N VAL A 29 -16.18 -5.31 -11.27
CA VAL A 29 -16.91 -6.02 -10.21
C VAL A 29 -18.42 -6.02 -10.50
N LYS A 30 -19.01 -4.87 -10.83
CA LYS A 30 -20.47 -4.73 -11.06
C LYS A 30 -20.94 -5.30 -12.40
N ARG A 31 -20.17 -5.16 -13.47
CA ARG A 31 -20.61 -5.47 -14.85
C ARG A 31 -20.01 -6.73 -15.44
N LYS A 32 -18.89 -7.21 -14.91
CA LYS A 32 -18.15 -8.38 -15.45
C LYS A 32 -18.00 -9.50 -14.43
N ASN A 33 -18.70 -9.43 -13.29
CA ASN A 33 -18.66 -10.43 -12.22
C ASN A 33 -17.23 -10.71 -11.71
N PHE A 34 -16.39 -9.67 -11.69
CA PHE A 34 -15.01 -9.78 -11.26
C PHE A 34 -14.92 -9.99 -9.74
N PRO A 35 -14.06 -10.89 -9.23
CA PRO A 35 -13.99 -11.17 -7.80
C PRO A 35 -13.56 -9.96 -6.96
N GLN A 36 -14.31 -9.64 -5.90
CA GLN A 36 -14.05 -8.51 -5.01
C GLN A 36 -12.72 -8.63 -4.25
N ASP A 37 -12.34 -9.85 -3.86
CA ASP A 37 -11.08 -10.13 -3.19
C ASP A 37 -9.87 -9.82 -4.07
N ILE A 38 -9.94 -10.13 -5.35
CA ILE A 38 -8.90 -9.78 -6.33
C ILE A 38 -8.90 -8.28 -6.61
N SER A 39 -10.10 -7.68 -6.79
CA SER A 39 -10.27 -6.23 -6.99
C SER A 39 -9.57 -5.43 -5.90
N ARG A 40 -9.81 -5.76 -4.63
CA ARG A 40 -9.15 -5.12 -3.48
C ARG A 40 -7.62 -5.19 -3.57
N LYS A 41 -7.07 -6.33 -3.99
CA LYS A 41 -5.62 -6.50 -4.10
C LYS A 41 -5.01 -5.77 -5.29
N ILE A 42 -5.73 -5.65 -6.40
CA ILE A 42 -5.33 -4.78 -7.52
C ILE A 42 -5.30 -3.33 -7.08
N VAL A 43 -6.37 -2.84 -6.42
CA VAL A 43 -6.42 -1.47 -5.89
C VAL A 43 -5.26 -1.21 -4.92
N HIS A 44 -4.99 -2.14 -4.01
CA HIS A 44 -3.89 -2.03 -3.04
C HIS A 44 -2.52 -1.92 -3.70
N ILE A 45 -2.20 -2.82 -4.65
CA ILE A 45 -0.92 -2.82 -5.37
C ILE A 45 -0.79 -1.56 -6.24
N ALA A 46 -1.85 -1.13 -6.91
CA ALA A 46 -1.85 0.09 -7.71
C ALA A 46 -1.66 1.33 -6.84
N ALA A 47 -2.37 1.42 -5.70
CA ALA A 47 -2.22 2.50 -4.73
C ALA A 47 -0.83 2.52 -4.09
N GLY A 48 -0.19 1.36 -3.87
CA GLY A 48 1.22 1.30 -3.47
C GLY A 48 2.18 1.71 -4.58
N SER A 49 1.96 1.23 -5.81
CA SER A 49 2.82 1.52 -6.98
C SER A 49 2.78 2.98 -7.42
N TRP A 50 1.81 3.73 -6.93
CA TRP A 50 1.79 5.19 -6.88
C TRP A 50 3.13 5.85 -6.58
N LEU A 51 3.95 5.25 -5.70
CA LEU A 51 5.24 5.81 -5.30
C LEU A 51 6.11 6.22 -6.47
N LEU A 52 6.05 5.52 -7.61
CA LEU A 52 6.79 5.88 -8.82
C LEU A 52 6.44 7.28 -9.34
N ILE A 53 5.20 7.75 -9.11
CA ILE A 53 4.78 9.12 -9.48
C ILE A 53 5.47 10.17 -8.59
N TRP A 54 5.99 9.81 -7.40
CA TRP A 54 6.77 10.75 -6.59
C TRP A 54 8.02 11.24 -7.31
N LEU A 55 8.60 10.46 -8.22
CA LEU A 55 9.74 10.88 -9.06
C LEU A 55 9.42 12.13 -9.89
N LEU A 56 8.15 12.32 -10.24
CA LEU A 56 7.71 13.41 -11.09
C LEU A 56 7.48 14.72 -10.32
N PHE A 57 7.50 14.71 -8.99
CA PHE A 57 7.36 15.94 -8.21
C PHE A 57 8.69 16.71 -8.17
N ASP A 58 8.60 18.02 -8.38
CA ASP A 58 9.72 18.96 -8.23
C ASP A 58 9.96 19.26 -6.75
N ASP A 59 11.15 18.87 -6.27
CA ASP A 59 11.56 18.94 -4.88
C ASP A 59 12.03 20.32 -4.42
N SER A 60 12.25 21.26 -5.34
CA SER A 60 12.74 22.62 -5.05
C SER A 60 11.70 23.50 -4.33
N HIS A 61 10.44 23.05 -4.28
CA HIS A 61 9.33 23.82 -3.74
C HIS A 61 8.50 22.99 -2.75
N TRP A 62 7.89 23.66 -1.77
CA TRP A 62 7.08 22.99 -0.72
C TRP A 62 5.91 22.18 -1.30
N SER A 63 5.44 22.54 -2.51
CA SER A 63 4.34 21.86 -3.21
C SER A 63 4.64 20.40 -3.57
N ARG A 64 5.86 19.90 -3.39
CA ARG A 64 6.16 18.46 -3.44
C ARG A 64 5.27 17.65 -2.48
N TYR A 65 4.82 18.25 -1.38
CA TYR A 65 3.91 17.60 -0.43
C TYR A 65 2.48 17.41 -0.97
N LEU A 66 2.14 17.97 -2.13
CA LEU A 66 0.90 17.61 -2.84
C LEU A 66 0.89 16.13 -3.29
N ASN A 67 2.03 15.43 -3.24
CA ASN A 67 2.12 13.99 -3.51
C ASN A 67 1.18 13.13 -2.65
N ILE A 68 0.84 13.59 -1.44
CA ILE A 68 -0.04 12.86 -0.52
C ILE A 68 -1.52 13.04 -0.83
N ALA A 69 -1.89 13.96 -1.74
CA ALA A 69 -3.28 14.36 -1.96
C ALA A 69 -4.24 13.18 -2.17
N PRO A 70 -3.94 12.14 -2.98
CA PRO A 70 -4.85 11.02 -3.13
C PRO A 70 -4.95 10.18 -1.86
N ALA A 71 -3.84 9.92 -1.16
CA ALA A 71 -3.86 9.19 0.10
C ALA A 71 -4.69 9.93 1.16
N PHE A 72 -4.56 11.26 1.23
CA PHE A 72 -5.33 12.10 2.12
C PHE A 72 -6.82 12.10 1.77
N ILE A 73 -7.16 12.32 0.50
CA ILE A 73 -8.55 12.26 0.01
C ILE A 73 -9.16 10.90 0.32
N TRP A 74 -8.47 9.80 0.02
CA TRP A 74 -8.94 8.45 0.32
C TRP A 74 -9.04 8.18 1.81
N THR A 75 -8.16 8.71 2.65
CA THR A 75 -8.30 8.64 4.11
C THR A 75 -9.63 9.25 4.56
N VAL A 76 -9.95 10.47 4.09
CA VAL A 76 -11.23 11.14 4.41
C VAL A 76 -12.41 10.35 3.85
N LEU A 77 -12.35 9.89 2.60
CA LEU A 77 -13.42 9.11 1.99
C LEU A 77 -13.66 7.77 2.70
N LEU A 78 -12.61 7.05 3.09
CA LEU A 78 -12.71 5.78 3.81
C LEU A 78 -13.32 5.97 5.20
N LEU A 79 -12.97 7.06 5.90
CA LEU A 79 -13.60 7.44 7.16
C LEU A 79 -15.09 7.70 6.95
N LEU A 80 -15.45 8.62 6.03
CA LEU A 80 -16.84 8.96 5.76
C LEU A 80 -17.66 7.72 5.37
N LYS A 81 -17.18 6.98 4.37
CA LYS A 81 -17.88 5.81 3.82
C LYS A 81 -17.94 4.65 4.81
N GLY A 82 -16.90 4.44 5.61
CA GLY A 82 -16.91 3.42 6.65
C GLY A 82 -18.01 3.63 7.70
N PHE A 83 -18.40 4.88 7.97
CA PHE A 83 -19.50 5.21 8.88
C PHE A 83 -20.86 5.35 8.20
N THR A 84 -20.93 5.78 6.94
CA THR A 84 -22.21 6.21 6.32
C THR A 84 -22.61 5.44 5.06
N ALA A 85 -21.69 4.81 4.34
CA ALA A 85 -21.96 4.25 3.01
C ALA A 85 -22.94 3.07 3.04
N SER A 86 -23.66 2.86 1.94
CA SER A 86 -24.47 1.66 1.71
C SER A 86 -23.60 0.52 1.16
N SER A 87 -24.14 -0.70 1.13
CA SER A 87 -23.47 -1.87 0.55
C SER A 87 -23.25 -1.77 -0.97
N ASP A 88 -23.92 -0.84 -1.66
CA ASP A 88 -23.77 -0.64 -3.10
C ASP A 88 -22.67 0.38 -3.47
N ASP A 89 -22.09 1.06 -2.48
CA ASP A 89 -21.02 2.04 -2.69
C ASP A 89 -19.78 1.40 -3.35
N GLU A 90 -19.19 2.16 -4.27
CA GLU A 90 -18.00 1.79 -5.04
C GLU A 90 -16.83 1.30 -4.15
N ALA A 91 -16.51 2.04 -3.08
CA ALA A 91 -15.40 1.70 -2.20
C ALA A 91 -15.72 0.43 -1.39
N VAL A 92 -16.98 0.26 -0.98
CA VAL A 92 -17.41 -0.95 -0.26
C VAL A 92 -17.23 -2.17 -1.14
N LYS A 93 -17.66 -2.14 -2.41
CA LYS A 93 -17.53 -3.29 -3.33
C LYS A 93 -16.09 -3.60 -3.75
N THR A 94 -15.26 -2.58 -3.88
CA THR A 94 -13.89 -2.75 -4.40
C THR A 94 -12.85 -2.98 -3.32
N MET A 95 -13.09 -2.53 -2.07
CA MET A 95 -12.05 -2.52 -1.03
C MET A 95 -12.38 -3.34 0.22
N THR A 96 -13.55 -4.01 0.29
CA THR A 96 -13.92 -4.88 1.42
C THR A 96 -13.92 -6.35 1.02
N ARG A 97 -13.77 -7.28 1.98
CA ARG A 97 -13.83 -8.72 1.68
C ARG A 97 -15.26 -9.26 1.74
N THR A 98 -16.08 -8.73 2.64
CA THR A 98 -17.41 -9.25 2.94
C THR A 98 -18.55 -8.34 2.48
N GLY A 99 -18.24 -7.14 1.98
CA GLY A 99 -19.23 -6.09 1.74
C GLY A 99 -19.59 -5.28 2.99
N ASP A 100 -19.02 -5.60 4.16
CA ASP A 100 -19.18 -4.75 5.35
C ASP A 100 -18.34 -3.48 5.21
N ARG A 101 -19.02 -2.33 5.12
CA ARG A 101 -18.40 -1.00 5.06
C ARG A 101 -17.40 -0.73 6.20
N ARG A 102 -17.56 -1.35 7.36
CA ARG A 102 -16.63 -1.17 8.50
C ARG A 102 -15.24 -1.72 8.21
N GLU A 103 -15.09 -2.63 7.24
CA GLU A 103 -13.77 -3.07 6.78
C GLU A 103 -12.95 -1.93 6.15
N LEU A 104 -13.61 -0.88 5.62
CA LEU A 104 -12.92 0.30 5.09
C LEU A 104 -12.12 1.02 6.17
N LEU A 105 -12.57 0.96 7.44
CA LEU A 105 -11.93 1.59 8.59
C LEU A 105 -10.74 0.79 9.16
N LYS A 106 -10.37 -0.32 8.53
CA LYS A 106 -9.28 -1.21 8.97
C LYS A 106 -8.09 -1.09 8.01
N GLY A 107 -7.64 -2.21 7.43
CA GLY A 107 -6.51 -2.27 6.50
C GLY A 107 -6.47 -1.16 5.44
N PRO A 108 -7.57 -0.87 4.70
CA PRO A 108 -7.57 0.23 3.73
C PRO A 108 -7.25 1.59 4.34
N LEU A 109 -7.91 1.97 5.44
CA LEU A 109 -7.65 3.24 6.14
C LEU A 109 -6.23 3.29 6.71
N TYR A 110 -5.77 2.20 7.31
CA TYR A 110 -4.41 2.10 7.85
C TYR A 110 -3.35 2.30 6.77
N PHE A 111 -3.58 1.71 5.59
CA PHE A 111 -2.69 1.87 4.44
C PHE A 111 -2.60 3.34 3.99
N THR A 112 -3.73 4.04 3.87
CA THR A 112 -3.71 5.45 3.44
C THR A 112 -3.10 6.38 4.50
N LEU A 113 -3.29 6.09 5.79
CA LEU A 113 -2.62 6.81 6.88
C LEU A 113 -1.11 6.64 6.83
N VAL A 114 -0.63 5.41 6.62
CA VAL A 114 0.81 5.14 6.45
C VAL A 114 1.35 5.84 5.21
N MET A 115 0.63 5.81 4.09
CA MET A 115 1.04 6.54 2.88
C MET A 115 1.16 8.04 3.12
N CYS A 116 0.24 8.65 3.86
CA CYS A 116 0.35 10.05 4.27
C CYS A 116 1.59 10.30 5.14
N LEU A 117 1.87 9.43 6.12
CA LEU A 117 3.06 9.54 6.96
C LEU A 117 4.36 9.43 6.15
N MET A 118 4.45 8.40 5.29
CA MET A 118 5.62 8.16 4.44
C MET A 118 5.83 9.29 3.43
N GLY A 119 4.75 9.81 2.82
CA GLY A 119 4.81 10.88 1.82
C GLY A 119 5.01 12.29 2.39
N THR A 120 4.94 12.44 3.71
CA THR A 120 5.23 13.70 4.41
C THR A 120 6.56 13.66 5.15
N VAL A 121 6.68 12.80 6.16
CA VAL A 121 7.82 12.76 7.08
C VAL A 121 9.05 12.11 6.44
N PHE A 122 8.83 11.00 5.74
CA PHE A 122 9.89 10.18 5.17
C PHE A 122 9.96 10.28 3.64
N TYR A 123 9.48 11.40 3.10
CA TYR A 123 9.29 11.59 1.66
C TYR A 123 10.57 11.28 0.87
N LYS A 124 10.43 10.40 -0.14
CA LYS A 124 11.50 9.87 -0.99
C LYS A 124 12.68 9.18 -0.28
N THR A 125 12.67 8.99 1.05
CA THR A 125 13.76 8.33 1.77
C THR A 125 13.81 6.82 1.50
N PRO A 126 14.96 6.14 1.64
CA PRO A 126 15.06 4.68 1.46
C PRO A 126 14.14 3.92 2.43
N LEU A 127 13.90 4.49 3.61
CA LEU A 127 12.96 3.99 4.59
C LEU A 127 11.53 3.93 4.02
N ALA A 128 11.01 5.04 3.51
CA ALA A 128 9.65 5.10 2.96
C ALA A 128 9.49 4.18 1.75
N LEU A 129 10.46 4.19 0.84
CA LEU A 129 10.45 3.36 -0.37
C LEU A 129 10.47 1.86 0.00
N THR A 130 11.28 1.47 0.97
CA THR A 130 11.35 0.08 1.45
C THR A 130 10.07 -0.32 2.16
N ALA A 131 9.60 0.49 3.12
CA ALA A 131 8.39 0.19 3.89
C ALA A 131 7.16 0.05 2.99
N MET A 132 6.99 0.97 2.05
CA MET A 132 5.84 0.94 1.16
C MET A 132 5.99 -0.05 0.01
N GLY A 133 7.21 -0.36 -0.44
CA GLY A 133 7.45 -1.46 -1.37
C GLY A 133 7.03 -2.80 -0.78
N ILE A 134 7.46 -3.06 0.45
CA ILE A 134 7.09 -4.27 1.19
C ILE A 134 5.58 -4.30 1.44
N LEU A 135 5.00 -3.22 1.96
CA LEU A 135 3.56 -3.18 2.26
C LEU A 135 2.69 -3.23 0.99
N GLY A 136 3.05 -2.50 -0.07
CA GLY A 136 2.27 -2.41 -1.29
C GLY A 136 2.27 -3.70 -2.10
N TRP A 137 3.46 -4.29 -2.30
CA TRP A 137 3.62 -5.47 -3.15
C TRP A 137 3.55 -6.77 -2.36
N GLY A 138 4.19 -6.82 -1.19
CA GLY A 138 4.16 -7.97 -0.29
C GLY A 138 2.74 -8.28 0.20
N ASP A 139 2.07 -7.35 0.90
CA ASP A 139 0.68 -7.57 1.35
C ASP A 139 -0.30 -7.70 0.18
N GLY A 140 -0.03 -7.00 -0.93
CA GLY A 140 -0.83 -7.10 -2.13
C GLY A 140 -0.92 -8.52 -2.69
N LEU A 141 0.23 -9.21 -2.76
CA LEU A 141 0.34 -10.50 -3.44
C LEU A 141 0.29 -11.70 -2.48
N ALA A 142 0.68 -11.55 -1.21
CA ALA A 142 0.72 -12.65 -0.25
C ALA A 142 -0.62 -13.41 -0.12
N PRO A 143 -1.79 -12.75 -0.03
CA PRO A 143 -3.07 -13.47 0.04
C PRO A 143 -3.47 -14.13 -1.28
N VAL A 144 -3.02 -13.61 -2.44
CA VAL A 144 -3.28 -14.22 -3.76
C VAL A 144 -2.57 -15.57 -3.83
N PHE A 145 -1.29 -15.61 -3.47
CA PHE A 145 -0.50 -16.84 -3.43
C PHE A 145 -0.93 -17.77 -2.30
N GLY A 146 -1.22 -17.23 -1.10
CA GLY A 146 -1.68 -18.01 0.04
C GLY A 146 -3.06 -18.66 -0.17
N LYS A 147 -3.94 -18.06 -0.97
CA LYS A 147 -5.23 -18.64 -1.36
C LYS A 147 -5.08 -19.70 -2.46
N ARG A 148 -4.20 -19.47 -3.45
CA ARG A 148 -4.04 -20.36 -4.60
C ARG A 148 -3.11 -21.55 -4.35
N PHE A 149 -2.06 -21.36 -3.57
CA PHE A 149 -0.98 -22.33 -3.37
C PHE A 149 -0.75 -22.69 -1.90
N GLY A 150 -1.44 -22.04 -0.95
CA GLY A 150 -1.22 -22.25 0.48
C GLY A 150 -1.66 -23.63 0.94
N LYS A 151 -0.70 -24.56 1.04
CA LYS A 151 -0.91 -25.91 1.57
C LYS A 151 -0.51 -25.99 3.04
N HIS A 152 0.51 -25.24 3.44
CA HIS A 152 1.06 -25.28 4.79
C HIS A 152 0.51 -24.10 5.60
N LYS A 153 -0.66 -24.31 6.21
CA LYS A 153 -1.34 -23.31 7.04
C LYS A 153 -0.76 -23.29 8.45
N TYR A 154 -0.69 -22.11 9.03
CA TYR A 154 -0.31 -21.90 10.43
C TYR A 154 -1.16 -20.79 11.04
N TYR A 155 -1.25 -20.80 12.37
CA TYR A 155 -2.00 -19.82 13.13
C TYR A 155 -1.15 -19.30 14.29
N ILE A 156 -0.89 -17.99 14.31
CA ILE A 156 -0.27 -17.31 15.46
C ILE A 156 -1.29 -16.35 16.07
N LEU A 157 -1.58 -15.24 15.39
CA LEU A 157 -2.68 -14.32 15.73
C LEU A 157 -3.76 -14.24 14.64
N SER A 158 -3.46 -14.75 13.45
CA SER A 158 -4.39 -14.94 12.34
C SER A 158 -3.96 -16.12 11.48
N GLU A 159 -4.89 -16.72 10.75
CA GLU A 159 -4.57 -17.84 9.85
C GLU A 159 -3.78 -17.34 8.64
N LYS A 160 -2.61 -17.94 8.41
CA LYS A 160 -1.68 -17.65 7.32
C LYS A 160 -1.16 -18.94 6.71
N SER A 161 -0.38 -18.82 5.64
CA SER A 161 0.30 -19.97 5.01
C SER A 161 1.75 -19.65 4.74
N ILE A 162 2.62 -20.65 4.84
CA ILE A 162 4.06 -20.52 4.53
C ILE A 162 4.24 -19.96 3.12
N GLU A 163 3.47 -20.47 2.14
CA GLU A 163 3.52 -19.99 0.75
C GLU A 163 3.10 -18.52 0.61
N GLY A 164 2.16 -18.07 1.45
CA GLY A 164 1.75 -16.67 1.52
C GLY A 164 2.85 -15.79 2.09
N SER A 165 3.48 -16.19 3.18
CA SER A 165 4.59 -15.42 3.79
C SER A 165 5.87 -15.45 2.93
N LEU A 166 6.12 -16.52 2.19
CA LEU A 166 7.19 -16.56 1.17
C LEU A 166 6.89 -15.61 0.02
N ALA A 167 5.63 -15.57 -0.47
CA ALA A 167 5.22 -14.58 -1.46
C ALA A 167 5.36 -13.16 -0.92
N PHE A 168 4.97 -12.91 0.33
CA PHE A 168 5.16 -11.62 1.00
C PHE A 168 6.63 -11.19 0.97
N LEU A 169 7.54 -12.08 1.39
CA LEU A 169 8.98 -11.83 1.40
C LEU A 169 9.49 -11.49 0.00
N ILE A 170 9.20 -12.34 -0.99
CA ILE A 170 9.71 -12.21 -2.36
C ILE A 170 9.18 -10.93 -3.00
N PHE A 171 7.87 -10.74 -3.05
CA PHE A 171 7.27 -9.59 -3.72
C PHE A 171 7.50 -8.29 -2.96
N GLY A 172 7.54 -8.34 -1.62
CA GLY A 172 7.88 -7.19 -0.80
C GLY A 172 9.33 -6.75 -0.99
N PHE A 173 10.28 -7.69 -1.01
CA PHE A 173 11.68 -7.42 -1.31
C PHE A 173 11.84 -6.81 -2.72
N PHE A 174 11.22 -7.40 -3.74
CA PHE A 174 11.30 -6.85 -5.10
C PHE A 174 10.61 -5.49 -5.22
N GLY A 175 9.47 -5.27 -4.57
CA GLY A 175 8.81 -3.96 -4.53
C GLY A 175 9.72 -2.89 -3.92
N ALA A 176 10.32 -3.19 -2.76
CA ALA A 176 11.28 -2.30 -2.11
C ALA A 176 12.53 -2.07 -2.96
N LEU A 177 13.09 -3.13 -3.55
CA LEU A 177 14.28 -3.06 -4.40
C LEU A 177 14.02 -2.16 -5.62
N ILE A 178 12.92 -2.41 -6.34
CA ILE A 178 12.53 -1.64 -7.52
C ILE A 178 12.36 -0.16 -7.16
N PHE A 179 11.63 0.15 -6.09
CA PHE A 179 11.46 1.54 -5.67
C PHE A 179 12.79 2.19 -5.29
N ASN A 180 13.66 1.53 -4.54
CA ASN A 180 14.95 2.14 -4.22
C ASN A 180 15.82 2.36 -5.48
N LEU A 181 15.86 1.41 -6.43
CA LEU A 181 16.61 1.55 -7.69
C LEU A 181 16.15 2.74 -8.55
N PHE A 182 14.87 3.10 -8.49
CA PHE A 182 14.35 4.25 -9.23
C PHE A 182 14.70 5.60 -8.62
N PHE A 183 15.01 5.65 -7.31
CA PHE A 183 15.22 6.91 -6.57
C PHE A 183 16.68 7.12 -6.15
N TYR A 184 17.48 6.06 -6.08
CA TYR A 184 18.84 6.09 -5.56
C TYR A 184 19.83 5.36 -6.48
N GLU A 185 20.98 5.98 -6.73
CA GLU A 185 22.07 5.37 -7.52
C GLU A 185 22.79 4.25 -6.77
N SER A 186 22.86 4.35 -5.45
CA SER A 186 23.47 3.35 -4.57
C SER A 186 22.45 2.86 -3.56
N ILE A 187 22.33 1.55 -3.43
CA ILE A 187 21.36 0.90 -2.56
C ILE A 187 22.03 -0.20 -1.74
N ASP A 188 21.64 -0.33 -0.48
CA ASP A 188 22.04 -1.44 0.38
C ASP A 188 21.03 -2.58 0.27
N ILE A 189 21.30 -3.49 -0.67
CA ILE A 189 20.44 -4.66 -0.92
C ILE A 189 20.35 -5.56 0.30
N GLY A 190 21.44 -5.69 1.08
CA GLY A 190 21.48 -6.52 2.28
C GLY A 190 20.55 -5.96 3.36
N PHE A 191 20.56 -4.65 3.54
CA PHE A 191 19.66 -3.96 4.45
C PHE A 191 18.19 -4.06 4.02
N ILE A 192 17.89 -3.86 2.73
CA ILE A 192 16.52 -4.04 2.18
C ILE A 192 16.03 -5.47 2.40
N LEU A 193 16.88 -6.47 2.15
CA LEU A 193 16.55 -7.87 2.40
C LEU A 193 16.30 -8.13 3.89
N GLY A 194 17.14 -7.59 4.78
CA GLY A 194 16.96 -7.69 6.23
C GLY A 194 15.62 -7.11 6.70
N LEU A 195 15.24 -5.94 6.18
CA LEU A 195 13.94 -5.32 6.47
C LEU A 195 12.77 -6.13 5.90
N ALA A 196 12.90 -6.72 4.71
CA ALA A 196 11.89 -7.60 4.14
C ALA A 196 11.69 -8.86 4.99
N ILE A 197 12.77 -9.48 5.47
CA ILE A 197 12.73 -10.64 6.38
C ILE A 197 12.05 -10.26 7.69
N LEU A 198 12.44 -9.14 8.30
CA LEU A 198 11.79 -8.62 9.51
C LEU A 198 10.29 -8.43 9.29
N ALA A 199 9.92 -7.76 8.21
CA ALA A 199 8.53 -7.50 7.87
C ALA A 199 7.74 -8.79 7.64
N THR A 200 8.35 -9.84 7.07
CA THR A 200 7.72 -11.17 6.95
C THR A 200 7.44 -11.80 8.31
N PHE A 201 8.35 -11.67 9.28
CA PHE A 201 8.08 -12.15 10.64
C PHE A 201 6.95 -11.34 11.29
N ILE A 202 6.96 -10.02 11.14
CA ILE A 202 5.90 -9.15 11.66
C ILE A 202 4.57 -9.47 11.00
N GLU A 203 4.54 -9.69 9.69
CA GLU A 203 3.37 -10.18 8.96
C GLU A 203 2.89 -11.47 9.61
N ALA A 204 3.73 -12.49 9.74
CA ALA A 204 3.35 -13.80 10.30
C ALA A 204 2.69 -13.72 11.68
N VAL A 205 3.14 -12.80 12.54
CA VAL A 205 2.62 -12.62 13.90
C VAL A 205 1.55 -11.53 14.02
N SER A 206 1.17 -10.84 12.94
CA SER A 206 0.21 -9.74 13.01
C SER A 206 -1.24 -10.23 13.12
N PRO A 207 -2.08 -9.54 13.93
CA PRO A 207 -3.53 -9.71 13.88
C PRO A 207 -4.06 -9.32 12.49
N LYS A 208 -5.19 -9.92 12.10
CA LYS A 208 -5.85 -9.63 10.83
C LYS A 208 -6.14 -8.13 10.70
N ASP A 209 -5.77 -7.55 9.56
CA ASP A 209 -5.95 -6.14 9.19
C ASP A 209 -5.07 -5.12 9.94
N PHE A 210 -4.29 -5.53 10.95
CA PHE A 210 -3.35 -4.65 11.67
C PHE A 210 -1.92 -4.68 11.10
N ASP A 211 -1.64 -5.67 10.25
CA ASP A 211 -0.42 -5.79 9.45
C ASP A 211 -0.06 -4.49 8.71
N ASN A 212 -1.06 -3.80 8.15
CA ASN A 212 -0.87 -2.52 7.46
C ASN A 212 -0.31 -1.38 8.34
N LEU A 213 -0.38 -1.49 9.67
CA LEU A 213 0.28 -0.56 10.60
C LEU A 213 1.58 -1.16 11.15
N LEU A 214 1.55 -2.42 11.57
CA LEU A 214 2.67 -3.06 12.26
C LEU A 214 3.90 -3.22 11.35
N ILE A 215 3.69 -3.55 10.07
CA ILE A 215 4.80 -3.70 9.11
C ILE A 215 5.57 -2.38 8.96
N PRO A 216 4.96 -1.25 8.55
CA PRO A 216 5.68 0.02 8.45
C PRO A 216 6.31 0.47 9.76
N LEU A 217 5.60 0.34 10.89
CA LEU A 217 6.14 0.73 12.20
C LEU A 217 7.40 -0.07 12.58
N SER A 218 7.40 -1.38 12.33
CA SER A 218 8.57 -2.22 12.58
C SER A 218 9.77 -1.84 11.71
N ILE A 219 9.52 -1.47 10.46
CA ILE A 219 10.56 -1.04 9.52
C ILE A 219 11.12 0.33 9.95
N ILE A 220 10.28 1.27 10.35
CA ILE A 220 10.71 2.57 10.89
C ILE A 220 11.60 2.34 12.12
N LEU A 221 11.16 1.51 13.07
CA LEU A 221 11.93 1.23 14.28
C LEU A 221 13.28 0.59 13.95
N ALA A 222 13.31 -0.43 13.09
CA ALA A 222 14.55 -1.09 12.70
C ALA A 222 15.52 -0.14 11.99
N TYR A 223 15.00 0.75 11.15
CA TYR A 223 15.79 1.77 10.47
C TYR A 223 16.41 2.77 11.45
N LEU A 224 15.62 3.28 12.40
CA LEU A 224 16.08 4.22 13.43
C LEU A 224 17.07 3.61 14.43
N LEU A 225 17.13 2.28 14.54
CA LEU A 225 18.12 1.59 15.37
C LEU A 225 19.44 1.32 14.64
N TYR A 226 19.40 1.29 13.30
CA TYR A 226 20.56 1.03 12.47
C TYR A 226 21.35 2.30 12.12
N TYR A 227 20.65 3.44 12.02
CA TYR A 227 21.21 4.77 11.73
C TYR A 227 21.15 5.69 12.95
#